data_AF-A0AAV2LK56-F1
#
_entry.id   AF-A0AAV2LK56-F1
#
_cell.length_a   1.000
_cell.length_b   1.000
_cell.length_c   1.000
_cell.angle_alpha   90.00
_cell.angle_beta   90.00
_cell.angle_gamma   90.00
#
_symmetry.space_group_name_H-M   'P 1'
#
loop_
_entity.id
_entity.type
_entity.pdbx_description
1 polymer ?
#
loop_
_entity_poly.entity_id
_entity_poly.type
_entity_poly.pdbx_seq_one_letter_code
_entity_poly.pdbx_strand_id
1 'polypeptide(L)'
;MIGLGVASSMADGWETARRLDRPQKLQLDPKGVLQVSGSEWAVFRLGHKGVVNHIEIDTRHFKGNAPDSCMVEACMLTTEEEVECAASKWKFAKWRLLLPTRRLRPHYCHMFYEEDLRSHDAVSHIRFTIAPDGGVSRLRVWGHAALVGNTKGDARSANQMTGQSKL
;
A
#
# COMPACT_ATOMS: atom_id res chain seq x y z
N MET A 1 11.00 -3.38 2.75
CA MET A 1 9.54 -3.13 2.93
C MET A 1 8.69 -4.40 3.10
N ILE A 2 8.81 -5.44 2.25
CA ILE A 2 8.00 -6.67 2.39
C ILE A 2 8.67 -7.80 3.19
N GLY A 3 9.88 -7.57 3.72
CA GLY A 3 10.64 -8.54 4.53
C GLY A 3 9.88 -9.07 5.74
N LEU A 4 10.31 -10.18 6.33
CA LEU A 4 9.60 -10.84 7.42
C LEU A 4 9.70 -10.05 8.75
N GLY A 5 8.75 -10.31 9.65
CA GLY A 5 8.74 -9.73 11.00
C GLY A 5 8.79 -8.21 11.04
N VAL A 6 9.28 -7.71 12.17
CA VAL A 6 9.58 -6.30 12.44
C VAL A 6 10.96 -5.96 11.90
N ALA A 7 11.14 -4.76 11.36
CA ALA A 7 12.46 -4.32 10.92
C ALA A 7 13.45 -4.23 12.08
N SER A 8 14.71 -4.60 11.85
CA SER A 8 15.77 -4.50 12.88
C SER A 8 16.37 -3.08 12.99
N SER A 9 16.34 -2.32 11.89
CA SER A 9 16.87 -0.95 11.80
C SER A 9 16.28 -0.23 10.57
N MET A 10 16.69 1.03 10.32
CA MET A 10 16.32 1.76 9.09
C MET A 10 16.84 1.08 7.81
N ALA A 11 17.99 0.39 7.88
CA ALA A 11 18.57 -0.32 6.74
C ALA A 11 17.70 -1.51 6.29
N ASP A 12 16.84 -2.02 7.18
CA ASP A 12 15.85 -3.04 6.88
C ASP A 12 14.50 -2.39 6.52
N GLY A 13 14.53 -1.40 5.65
CA GLY A 13 13.37 -0.60 5.25
C GLY A 13 13.39 -0.26 3.77
N TRP A 14 12.52 0.65 3.37
CA TRP A 14 12.66 1.42 2.13
C TRP A 14 12.81 2.88 2.53
N GLU A 15 13.80 3.56 1.96
CA GLU A 15 14.05 4.99 2.19
C GLU A 15 14.39 5.64 0.86
N THR A 16 13.88 6.85 0.65
CA THR A 16 14.16 7.66 -0.54
C THR A 16 15.00 8.88 -0.19
N ALA A 17 15.70 9.43 -1.19
CA ALA A 17 16.42 10.68 -1.02
C ALA A 17 15.45 11.82 -0.67
N ARG A 18 15.93 12.79 0.11
CA ARG A 18 15.18 14.02 0.36
C ARG A 18 14.97 14.77 -0.95
N ARG A 19 13.75 15.23 -1.20
CA ARG A 19 13.49 16.04 -2.38
C ARG A 19 14.02 17.45 -2.19
N LEU A 20 14.63 17.99 -3.25
CA LEU A 20 15.22 19.33 -3.27
C LEU A 20 14.18 20.43 -3.48
N ASP A 21 12.98 20.09 -3.95
CA ASP A 21 11.86 21.01 -4.19
C ASP A 21 11.02 21.28 -2.93
N ARG A 22 11.47 20.84 -1.75
CA ARG A 22 10.78 21.08 -0.48
C ARG A 22 10.78 22.58 -0.13
N PRO A 23 9.61 23.20 0.16
CA PRO A 23 9.54 24.61 0.49
C PRO A 23 10.20 24.89 1.85
N GLN A 24 10.79 26.09 1.99
CA GLN A 24 11.39 26.54 3.27
C GLN A 24 10.35 26.67 4.39
N LYS A 25 9.13 27.08 4.05
CA LYS A 25 8.00 27.18 4.97
C LYS A 25 7.05 26.03 4.73
N LEU A 26 6.95 25.14 5.71
CA LEU A 26 6.03 24.01 5.69
C LEU A 26 4.62 24.51 6.03
N GLN A 27 3.63 24.13 5.22
CA GLN A 27 2.23 24.45 5.45
C GLN A 27 1.45 23.15 5.63
N LEU A 28 0.57 23.11 6.62
CA LEU A 28 -0.30 21.95 6.87
C LEU A 28 -1.72 22.31 6.43
N ASP A 29 -2.45 21.32 5.93
CA ASP A 29 -3.89 21.46 5.73
C ASP A 29 -4.65 21.37 7.08
N PRO A 30 -5.98 21.62 7.11
CA PRO A 30 -6.78 21.50 8.33
C PRO A 30 -6.77 20.10 8.97
N LYS A 31 -6.36 19.05 8.24
CA LYS A 31 -6.21 17.68 8.75
C LYS A 31 -4.79 17.40 9.24
N GLY A 32 -3.90 18.39 9.19
CA GLY A 32 -2.51 18.31 9.64
C GLY A 32 -1.57 17.63 8.64
N VAL A 33 -1.98 17.43 7.39
CA VAL A 33 -1.14 16.84 6.32
C VAL A 33 -0.32 17.93 5.65
N LEU A 34 0.97 17.65 5.42
CA LEU A 34 1.89 18.57 4.78
C LEU A 34 1.49 18.84 3.32
N GLN A 35 1.29 20.12 3.00
CA GLN A 35 1.05 20.60 1.65
C GLN A 35 2.40 20.82 0.96
N VAL A 36 2.87 19.80 0.27
CA VAL A 36 4.15 19.80 -0.44
C VAL A 36 3.99 19.11 -1.79
N SER A 37 4.71 19.61 -2.79
CA SER A 37 4.76 18.99 -4.11
C SER A 37 5.66 17.75 -4.10
N GLY A 38 5.31 16.78 -4.94
CA GLY A 38 6.12 15.58 -5.13
C GLY A 38 5.78 14.47 -4.15
N SER A 39 6.07 13.26 -4.60
CA SER A 39 5.81 12.02 -3.88
C SER A 39 6.71 10.94 -4.44
N GLU A 40 7.01 9.95 -3.61
CA GLU A 40 7.70 8.74 -4.02
C GLU A 40 6.72 7.56 -3.96
N TRP A 41 6.90 6.57 -4.82
CA TRP A 41 5.98 5.45 -4.90
C TRP A 41 6.68 4.12 -5.20
N ALA A 42 6.04 3.04 -4.80
CA ALA A 42 6.41 1.68 -5.15
C ALA A 42 5.15 0.90 -5.52
N VAL A 43 5.26 0.06 -6.56
CA VAL A 43 4.19 -0.84 -6.99
C VAL A 43 4.52 -2.26 -6.55
N PHE A 44 3.54 -2.94 -5.99
CA PHE A 44 3.62 -4.32 -5.52
C PHE A 44 2.56 -5.14 -6.22
N ARG A 45 2.97 -6.27 -6.79
CA ARG A 45 2.05 -7.34 -7.16
C ARG A 45 1.75 -8.18 -5.92
N LEU A 46 0.46 -8.43 -5.67
CA LEU A 46 0.05 -9.34 -4.60
C LEU A 46 0.40 -10.79 -4.96
N GLY A 47 0.70 -11.62 -3.97
CA GLY A 47 0.91 -13.05 -4.15
C GLY A 47 -0.34 -13.74 -4.71
N HIS A 48 -1.52 -13.27 -4.30
CA HIS A 48 -2.81 -13.68 -4.87
C HIS A 48 -3.71 -12.48 -5.16
N LYS A 49 -4.54 -12.60 -6.21
CA LYS A 49 -5.66 -11.68 -6.42
C LYS A 49 -6.61 -11.80 -5.23
N GLY A 50 -7.03 -10.69 -4.63
CA GLY A 50 -7.81 -10.76 -3.41
C GLY A 50 -8.44 -9.45 -2.99
N VAL A 51 -9.32 -9.52 -2.00
CA VAL A 51 -9.98 -8.37 -1.38
C VAL A 51 -9.16 -7.96 -0.16
N VAL A 52 -8.81 -6.68 -0.05
CA VAL A 52 -8.02 -6.15 1.09
C VAL A 52 -8.97 -5.86 2.26
N ASN A 53 -8.63 -6.34 3.45
CA ASN A 53 -9.37 -6.07 4.68
C ASN A 53 -8.69 -5.00 5.52
N HIS A 54 -7.36 -5.01 5.61
CA HIS A 54 -6.62 -4.00 6.35
C HIS A 54 -5.19 -3.83 5.84
N ILE A 55 -4.61 -2.67 6.14
CA ILE A 55 -3.26 -2.27 5.73
C ILE A 55 -2.47 -1.87 6.97
N GLU A 56 -1.26 -2.42 7.09
CA GLU A 56 -0.27 -2.01 8.08
C GLU A 56 0.82 -1.18 7.38
N ILE A 57 1.08 0.01 7.90
CA ILE A 57 2.18 0.87 7.48
C ILE A 57 3.05 1.17 8.70
N ASP A 58 4.30 0.70 8.66
CA ASP A 58 5.19 0.77 9.79
C ASP A 58 6.38 1.68 9.51
N THR A 59 6.53 2.74 10.29
CA THR A 59 7.63 3.71 10.23
C THR A 59 8.63 3.52 11.36
N ARG A 60 8.63 2.37 12.05
CA ARG A 60 9.66 2.03 13.05
C ARG A 60 11.07 2.25 12.48
N HIS A 61 11.96 2.68 13.38
CA HIS A 61 13.32 3.18 13.11
C HIS A 61 13.44 4.52 12.38
N PHE A 62 12.44 4.95 11.60
CA PHE A 62 12.43 6.26 10.95
C PHE A 62 11.93 7.36 11.90
N LYS A 63 12.84 7.87 12.74
CA LYS A 63 12.52 8.84 13.81
C LYS A 63 12.48 10.30 13.35
N GLY A 64 13.29 10.66 12.36
CA GLY A 64 13.41 12.03 11.84
C GLY A 64 13.26 12.14 10.31
N ASN A 65 13.03 11.01 9.65
CA ASN A 65 12.98 10.83 8.20
C ASN A 65 11.82 9.92 7.77
N ALA A 66 10.81 9.73 8.62
CA ALA A 66 9.55 9.14 8.17
C ALA A 66 8.83 10.12 7.23
N PRO A 67 8.09 9.63 6.23
CA PRO A 67 7.25 10.49 5.41
C PRO A 67 6.16 11.15 6.25
N ASP A 68 5.70 12.33 5.82
CA ASP A 68 4.60 13.02 6.50
C ASP A 68 3.27 12.30 6.28
N SER A 69 3.04 11.81 5.06
CA SER A 69 1.80 11.13 4.72
C SER A 69 2.00 10.02 3.70
N CYS A 70 0.96 9.20 3.56
CA CYS A 70 0.90 8.15 2.56
C CYS A 70 -0.49 8.03 1.95
N MET A 71 -0.56 7.33 0.83
CA MET A 71 -1.77 6.97 0.12
C MET A 71 -1.56 5.58 -0.49
N VAL A 72 -2.63 4.78 -0.56
CA VAL A 72 -2.60 3.48 -1.23
C VAL A 72 -3.65 3.47 -2.33
N GLU A 73 -3.23 3.06 -3.52
CA GLU A 73 -4.12 2.78 -4.63
C GLU A 73 -3.98 1.34 -5.06
N ALA A 74 -5.00 0.82 -5.73
CA ALA A 74 -5.04 -0.57 -6.16
C ALA A 74 -5.61 -0.69 -7.56
N CYS A 75 -5.24 -1.77 -8.26
CA CYS A 75 -5.85 -2.11 -9.55
C CYS A 75 -5.89 -3.63 -9.73
N MET A 76 -6.74 -4.06 -10.66
CA MET A 76 -6.80 -5.43 -11.15
C MET A 76 -6.26 -5.42 -12.58
N LEU A 77 -5.28 -6.29 -12.84
CA LEU A 77 -4.63 -6.45 -14.14
C LEU A 77 -4.64 -7.93 -14.57
N THR A 78 -4.77 -8.17 -15.88
CA THR A 78 -4.33 -9.42 -16.51
C THR A 78 -2.81 -9.46 -16.61
N THR A 79 -2.27 -10.60 -17.04
CA THR A 79 -0.82 -10.78 -17.24
C THR A 79 -0.31 -9.85 -18.34
N GLU A 80 -1.07 -9.70 -19.43
CA GLU A 80 -0.72 -8.84 -20.56
C GLU A 80 -0.74 -7.36 -20.15
N GLU A 81 -1.80 -6.94 -19.43
CA GLU A 81 -1.91 -5.58 -18.90
C GLU A 81 -0.78 -5.27 -17.90
N GLU A 82 -0.35 -6.23 -17.08
CA GLU A 82 0.79 -6.08 -16.16
C GLU A 82 2.08 -5.77 -16.94
N VAL A 83 2.35 -6.51 -18.02
CA VAL A 83 3.54 -6.30 -18.86
C VAL A 83 3.53 -4.92 -19.52
N GLU A 84 2.40 -4.50 -20.09
CA GLU A 84 2.24 -3.18 -20.71
C GLU A 84 2.38 -2.04 -19.69
N CYS A 85 1.77 -2.22 -18.51
CA CYS A 85 1.89 -1.26 -17.41
C CYS A 85 3.34 -1.15 -16.95
N ALA A 86 4.04 -2.27 -16.73
CA ALA A 86 5.45 -2.25 -16.33
C ALA A 86 6.33 -1.55 -17.38
N ALA A 87 6.16 -1.86 -18.67
CA ALA A 87 6.90 -1.24 -19.77
C ALA A 87 6.68 0.28 -19.84
N SER A 88 5.47 0.75 -19.52
CA SER A 88 5.12 2.17 -19.48
C SER A 88 5.45 2.87 -18.15
N LYS A 89 6.18 2.22 -17.23
CA LYS A 89 6.44 2.71 -15.87
C LYS A 89 5.15 3.01 -15.10
N TRP A 90 4.17 2.13 -15.24
CA TRP A 90 2.87 2.13 -14.57
C TRP A 90 1.97 3.33 -14.91
N LYS A 91 2.22 4.03 -16.03
CA LYS A 91 1.43 5.19 -16.47
C LYS A 91 0.01 4.83 -16.90
N PHE A 92 -0.19 3.65 -17.48
CA PHE A 92 -1.49 3.23 -18.02
C PHE A 92 -2.32 2.37 -17.06
N ALA A 93 -1.77 2.04 -15.89
CA ALA A 93 -2.51 1.29 -14.88
C ALA A 93 -3.69 2.12 -14.34
N LYS A 94 -4.87 1.51 -14.32
CA LYS A 94 -6.12 2.13 -13.84
C LYS A 94 -6.21 2.05 -12.32
N TRP A 95 -5.40 2.86 -11.65
CA TRP A 95 -5.35 2.95 -10.20
C TRP A 95 -6.66 3.49 -9.62
N ARG A 96 -7.23 2.76 -8.65
CA ARG A 96 -8.37 3.19 -7.82
C ARG A 96 -7.87 3.48 -6.41
N LEU A 97 -8.35 4.57 -5.81
CA LEU A 97 -8.00 4.91 -4.43
C LEU A 97 -8.49 3.82 -3.47
N LEU A 98 -7.57 3.25 -2.69
CA LEU A 98 -7.86 2.22 -1.68
C LEU A 98 -7.79 2.82 -0.28
N LEU A 99 -6.66 3.40 0.10
CA LEU A 99 -6.50 4.17 1.33
C LEU A 99 -6.32 5.64 0.96
N PRO A 100 -7.28 6.53 1.29
CA PRO A 100 -7.12 7.98 1.15
C PRO A 100 -5.87 8.49 1.88
N THR A 101 -5.39 9.68 1.54
CA THR A 101 -4.21 10.26 2.19
C THR A 101 -4.33 10.24 3.71
N ARG A 102 -3.38 9.57 4.38
CA ARG A 102 -3.27 9.51 5.84
C ARG A 102 -1.94 10.06 6.30
N ARG A 103 -1.98 10.87 7.34
CA ARG A 103 -0.79 11.35 8.04
C ARG A 103 -0.10 10.19 8.75
N LEU A 104 1.21 10.13 8.65
CA LEU A 104 2.05 9.18 9.35
C LEU A 104 2.78 9.86 10.50
N ARG A 105 3.04 9.07 11.53
CA ARG A 105 3.87 9.43 12.68
C ARG A 105 5.23 8.76 12.52
N PRO A 106 6.33 9.40 12.96
CA PRO A 106 7.64 8.77 13.00
C PRO A 106 7.65 7.65 14.04
N HIS A 107 8.45 6.61 13.79
CA HIS A 107 8.65 5.49 14.71
C HIS A 107 7.33 4.86 15.21
N TYR A 108 6.39 4.58 14.31
CA TYR A 108 5.04 4.13 14.67
C TYR A 108 4.50 3.06 13.72
N CYS A 109 3.69 2.14 14.24
CA CYS A 109 2.99 1.13 13.45
C CYS A 109 1.52 1.54 13.27
N HIS A 110 1.17 1.96 12.06
CA HIS A 110 -0.18 2.40 11.69
C HIS A 110 -0.99 1.21 11.16
N MET A 111 -2.17 0.99 11.75
CA MET A 111 -3.14 -0.01 11.31
C MET A 111 -4.36 0.73 10.75
N PHE A 112 -4.72 0.40 9.51
CA PHE A 112 -5.91 0.93 8.84
C PHE A 112 -6.84 -0.23 8.50
N TYR A 113 -8.05 -0.21 9.05
CA TYR A 113 -9.05 -1.28 8.91
C TYR A 113 -10.09 -0.92 7.85
N GLU A 114 -11.11 -1.76 7.66
CA GLU A 114 -12.09 -1.63 6.58
C GLU A 114 -12.76 -0.24 6.53
N GLU A 115 -13.02 0.37 7.69
CA GLU A 115 -13.60 1.72 7.80
C GLU A 115 -12.69 2.83 7.27
N ASP A 116 -11.38 2.61 7.20
CA ASP A 116 -10.41 3.54 6.65
C ASP A 116 -10.26 3.40 5.12
N LEU A 117 -10.68 2.25 4.58
CA LEU A 117 -10.54 1.89 3.18
C LEU A 117 -11.75 2.34 2.37
N ARG A 118 -11.52 2.60 1.08
CA ARG A 118 -12.60 2.78 0.11
C ARG A 118 -13.12 1.42 -0.34
N SER A 119 -14.43 1.32 -0.54
CA SER A 119 -15.07 0.14 -1.12
C SER A 119 -14.40 -0.26 -2.43
N HIS A 120 -14.06 -1.54 -2.52
CA HIS A 120 -13.33 -2.10 -3.65
C HIS A 120 -13.70 -3.55 -3.92
N ASP A 121 -13.41 -3.98 -5.14
CA ASP A 121 -13.46 -5.38 -5.55
C ASP A 121 -12.10 -6.04 -5.31
N ALA A 122 -11.93 -7.29 -5.77
CA ALA A 122 -10.64 -7.95 -5.76
C ALA A 122 -9.59 -7.18 -6.61
N VAL A 123 -8.37 -7.10 -6.10
CA VAL A 123 -7.24 -6.40 -6.71
C VAL A 123 -6.05 -7.34 -6.88
N SER A 124 -5.15 -7.01 -7.80
CA SER A 124 -3.92 -7.77 -8.04
C SER A 124 -2.65 -6.97 -7.76
N HIS A 125 -2.72 -5.65 -7.81
CA HIS A 125 -1.58 -4.76 -7.59
C HIS A 125 -1.95 -3.62 -6.66
N ILE A 126 -0.96 -3.16 -5.91
CA ILE A 126 -1.04 -2.02 -5.01
C ILE A 126 0.06 -1.02 -5.37
N ARG A 127 -0.29 0.26 -5.47
CA ARG A 127 0.65 1.39 -5.49
C ARG A 127 0.65 2.04 -4.12
N PHE A 128 1.78 1.97 -3.43
CA PHE A 128 2.01 2.67 -2.18
C PHE A 128 2.78 3.95 -2.46
N THR A 129 2.19 5.07 -2.09
CA THR A 129 2.74 6.41 -2.30
C THR A 129 3.03 7.05 -0.96
N ILE A 130 4.21 7.64 -0.80
CA ILE A 130 4.60 8.45 0.34
C ILE A 130 4.84 9.88 -0.11
N ALA A 131 4.56 10.85 0.76
CA ALA A 131 4.80 12.26 0.47
C ALA A 131 5.47 12.99 1.64
N PRO A 132 6.41 13.92 1.34
CA PRO A 132 7.02 14.13 0.02
C PRO A 132 8.06 13.05 -0.33
N ASP A 133 8.72 12.52 0.70
CA ASP A 133 9.82 11.55 0.68
C ASP A 133 9.98 10.98 2.10
N GLY A 134 10.85 9.98 2.27
CA GLY A 134 11.22 9.47 3.58
C GLY A 134 11.36 7.96 3.59
N GLY A 135 11.27 7.37 4.77
CA GLY A 135 11.42 5.94 4.95
C GLY A 135 10.27 5.23 5.67
N VAL A 136 10.02 4.01 5.23
CA VAL A 136 9.00 3.08 5.74
C VAL A 136 9.64 1.72 5.94
N SER A 137 9.46 1.14 7.12
CA SER A 137 10.06 -0.13 7.50
C SER A 137 9.30 -1.32 6.91
N ARG A 138 7.97 -1.33 7.03
CA ARG A 138 7.09 -2.38 6.52
C ARG A 138 5.81 -1.82 5.90
N LEU A 139 5.37 -2.54 4.87
CA LEU A 139 4.01 -2.47 4.34
C LEU A 139 3.44 -3.89 4.40
N ARG A 140 2.25 -4.04 4.99
CA ARG A 140 1.46 -5.26 4.90
C ARG A 140 0.09 -4.94 4.34
N VAL A 141 -0.36 -5.79 3.44
CA VAL A 141 -1.69 -5.75 2.87
C VAL A 141 -2.32 -7.09 3.22
N TRP A 142 -3.29 -7.06 4.11
CA TRP A 142 -3.97 -8.24 4.61
C TRP A 142 -5.32 -8.35 3.95
N GLY A 143 -5.68 -9.57 3.59
CA GLY A 143 -6.88 -9.78 2.82
C GLY A 143 -7.20 -11.25 2.63
N HIS A 144 -8.25 -11.50 1.87
CA HIS A 144 -8.67 -12.85 1.55
C HIS A 144 -8.51 -13.04 0.05
N ALA A 145 -7.96 -14.18 -0.35
CA ALA A 145 -7.81 -14.51 -1.77
C ALA A 145 -9.19 -14.54 -2.42
N ALA A 146 -9.30 -13.94 -3.61
CA ALA A 146 -10.52 -14.03 -4.39
C ALA A 146 -10.73 -15.49 -4.79
N LEU A 147 -11.95 -16.01 -4.55
CA LEU A 147 -12.29 -17.35 -4.98
C LEU A 147 -12.12 -17.44 -6.50
N VAL A 148 -11.25 -18.35 -6.95
CA VAL A 148 -11.18 -18.71 -8.36
C VAL A 148 -12.49 -19.44 -8.65
N GLY A 149 -13.43 -18.77 -9.32
CA GLY A 149 -14.66 -19.40 -9.76
C GLY A 149 -14.33 -20.58 -10.66
N ASN A 150 -14.46 -21.80 -10.14
CA ASN A 150 -14.40 -22.99 -10.96
C ASN A 150 -15.68 -23.02 -11.80
N THR A 151 -15.64 -22.51 -13.03
CA THR A 151 -16.69 -22.77 -14.01
C THR A 151 -16.56 -24.21 -14.49
N LYS A 152 -16.98 -25.15 -13.64
CA LYS A 152 -17.58 -26.43 -13.96
C LYS A 152 -18.16 -27.00 -12.66
N GLY A 153 -19.45 -27.31 -12.71
CA GLY A 153 -20.28 -27.58 -11.55
C GLY A 153 -19.77 -28.71 -10.66
N ASP A 154 -19.91 -28.51 -9.36
CA ASP A 154 -20.70 -29.41 -8.54
C ASP A 154 -21.00 -28.73 -7.20
N ALA A 155 -22.30 -28.66 -6.88
CA ALA A 155 -22.75 -28.21 -5.59
C ALA A 155 -22.52 -29.35 -4.59
N ARG A 156 -21.53 -29.23 -3.70
CA ARG A 156 -21.58 -29.74 -2.32
C ARG A 156 -20.35 -29.32 -1.50
N SER A 157 -20.63 -29.07 -0.22
CA SER A 157 -19.72 -28.87 0.92
C SER A 157 -18.88 -27.59 0.95
N ALA A 158 -19.51 -26.48 1.38
CA ALA A 158 -18.80 -25.40 2.04
C ALA A 158 -18.54 -25.80 3.51
N ASN A 159 -17.27 -26.04 3.85
CA ASN A 159 -16.83 -26.04 5.24
C ASN A 159 -15.98 -24.78 5.44
N GLN A 160 -16.41 -23.93 6.37
CA GLN A 160 -15.74 -22.70 6.76
C GLN A 160 -14.30 -23.00 7.23
N MET A 161 -13.32 -22.42 6.55
CA MET A 161 -12.03 -22.08 7.15
C MET A 161 -11.85 -20.56 7.07
N THR A 162 -12.11 -19.91 8.20
CA THR A 162 -11.72 -18.53 8.48
C THR A 162 -10.22 -18.48 8.72
N GLY A 163 -9.44 -18.38 7.65
CA GLY A 163 -8.01 -18.08 7.72
C GLY A 163 -7.76 -16.71 7.12
N GLN A 164 -7.50 -15.69 7.96
CA GLN A 164 -6.92 -14.44 7.49
C GLN A 164 -5.50 -14.74 6.99
N SER A 165 -5.21 -14.40 5.73
CA SER A 165 -3.89 -14.63 5.14
C SER A 165 -3.29 -13.32 4.62
N LYS A 166 -1.97 -13.26 4.58
CA LYS A 166 -1.27 -12.18 3.88
C LYS A 166 -1.45 -12.38 2.38
N LEU A 167 -1.90 -11.34 1.66
CA LEU A 167 -2.01 -11.37 0.19
C LEU A 167 -0.66 -11.19 -0.49
#